data_AF-A0A2N5I9J2-F1
#
_entry.id   AF-A0A2N5I9J2-F1
#
_cell.length_a   1.000
_cell.length_b   1.000
_cell.length_c   1.000
_cell.angle_alpha   90.00
_cell.angle_beta   90.00
_cell.angle_gamma   90.00
#
_symmetry.space_group_name_H-M   'P 1'
#
loop_
_entity.id
_entity.type
_entity.pdbx_description
1 polymer ?
#
loop_
_entity_poly.entity_id
_entity_poly.type
_entity_poly.pdbx_seq_one_letter_code
_entity_poly.pdbx_strand_id
1 'polypeptide(L)'
;MDGDGLVWVIIFMMLFIINAAAIYLYKNNKMHFIWSGFIISIIGPFLAFLVGGMFVKMSHNAGGTGEGGALAGAFIGLIIVGNGILYFFIGLALKVSSFIKKRKV
;
A
#
# COMPACT_ATOMS: atom_id res chain seq x y z
N MET A 1 -7.98 23.85 2.41
CA MET A 1 -7.55 22.65 1.65
C MET A 1 -8.76 21.75 1.59
N ASP A 2 -9.28 21.49 0.40
CA ASP A 2 -10.40 20.56 0.24
C ASP A 2 -9.99 19.17 0.72
N GLY A 3 -10.93 18.42 1.32
CA GLY A 3 -10.66 17.10 1.94
C GLY A 3 -9.93 16.13 1.01
N ASP A 4 -10.15 16.26 -0.30
CA ASP A 4 -9.49 15.47 -1.34
C ASP A 4 -7.97 15.64 -1.35
N GLY A 5 -7.46 16.85 -1.12
CA GLY A 5 -6.03 17.11 -1.08
C GLY A 5 -5.34 16.37 0.07
N LEU A 6 -6.00 16.28 1.23
CA LEU A 6 -5.47 15.56 2.38
C LEU A 6 -5.38 14.06 2.10
N VAL A 7 -6.38 13.48 1.43
CA VAL A 7 -6.38 12.07 1.03
C VAL A 7 -5.18 11.75 0.14
N TRP A 8 -4.94 12.57 -0.88
CA TRP A 8 -3.79 12.40 -1.78
C TRP A 8 -2.45 12.48 -1.07
N VAL A 9 -2.27 13.43 -0.14
CA VAL A 9 -1.03 13.56 0.63
C VAL A 9 -0.79 12.32 1.48
N ILE A 10 -1.83 11.78 2.13
CA ILE A 10 -1.71 10.55 2.93
C ILE A 10 -1.34 9.36 2.05
N ILE A 11 -1.99 9.19 0.90
CA ILE A 11 -1.66 8.12 -0.05
C ILE A 11 -0.20 8.22 -0.46
N PHE A 12 0.24 9.42 -0.85
CA PHE A 12 1.62 9.66 -1.28
C PHE A 12 2.63 9.31 -0.18
N MET A 13 2.41 9.78 1.06
CA MET A 13 3.28 9.46 2.18
C MET A 13 3.32 7.96 2.49
N MET A 14 2.16 7.30 2.51
CA MET A 14 2.08 5.87 2.78
C MET A 14 2.80 5.05 1.71
N LEU A 15 2.55 5.34 0.42
CA LEU A 15 3.21 4.66 -0.69
C LEU A 15 4.71 4.91 -0.65
N PHE A 16 5.15 6.14 -0.38
CA PHE A 16 6.57 6.47 -0.28
C PHE A 16 7.26 5.62 0.79
N ILE A 17 6.70 5.56 2.00
CA ILE A 17 7.26 4.79 3.12
C ILE A 17 7.27 3.29 2.79
N ILE A 18 6.14 2.76 2.32
CA ILE A 18 5.99 1.33 2.00
C ILE A 18 6.98 0.91 0.90
N ASN A 19 7.09 1.71 -0.17
CA ASN A 19 7.97 1.41 -1.29
C ASN A 19 9.44 1.55 -0.90
N ALA A 20 9.80 2.59 -0.15
CA ALA A 20 11.15 2.76 0.37
C ALA A 20 11.55 1.57 1.25
N ALA A 21 10.67 1.11 2.14
CA ALA A 21 10.90 -0.04 2.99
C ALA A 21 11.07 -1.34 2.18
N ALA A 22 10.19 -1.60 1.21
CA ALA A 22 10.26 -2.78 0.36
C ALA A 22 11.56 -2.81 -0.46
N ILE A 23 11.95 -1.69 -1.06
CA ILE A 23 13.19 -1.56 -1.84
C ILE A 23 14.42 -1.74 -0.93
N TYR A 24 14.43 -1.12 0.25
CA TYR A 24 15.52 -1.25 1.21
C TYR A 24 15.71 -2.70 1.68
N LEU A 25 14.62 -3.39 2.02
CA LEU A 25 14.65 -4.80 2.43
C LEU A 25 15.14 -5.71 1.30
N TYR A 26 14.73 -5.44 0.06
CA TYR A 26 15.18 -6.18 -1.11
C TYR A 26 16.67 -5.96 -1.40
N LYS A 27 17.13 -4.70 -1.39
CA LYS A 27 18.55 -4.36 -1.62
C LYS A 27 19.49 -4.99 -0.59
N ASN A 28 19.04 -5.10 0.66
CA ASN A 28 19.80 -5.75 1.73
C ASN A 28 19.64 -7.28 1.75
N ASN A 29 19.04 -7.86 0.71
CA ASN A 29 18.79 -9.30 0.57
C ASN A 29 17.99 -9.91 1.75
N LYS A 30 17.27 -9.07 2.51
CA LYS A 30 16.50 -9.49 3.70
C LYS A 30 15.11 -10.00 3.32
N MET A 31 14.55 -9.50 2.22
CA MET A 31 13.20 -9.87 1.80
C MET A 31 13.04 -9.78 0.28
N HIS A 32 12.51 -10.84 -0.32
CA HIS A 32 12.15 -10.85 -1.73
C HIS A 32 10.84 -10.08 -1.97
N PHE A 33 10.68 -9.41 -3.13
CA PHE A 33 9.48 -8.61 -3.42
C PHE A 33 8.16 -9.39 -3.39
N ILE A 34 8.19 -10.71 -3.61
CA ILE A 34 7.02 -11.58 -3.42
C ILE A 34 6.47 -11.46 -2.00
N TRP A 35 7.36 -11.56 -0.99
CA TRP A 35 6.97 -11.49 0.42
C TRP A 35 6.57 -10.06 0.81
N SER A 36 7.29 -9.06 0.30
CA SER A 36 6.90 -7.66 0.49
C SER A 36 5.49 -7.41 -0.07
N GLY A 37 5.18 -7.92 -1.26
CA GLY A 37 3.86 -7.80 -1.87
C GLY A 37 2.75 -8.40 -1.00
N PHE A 38 2.94 -9.61 -0.48
CA PHE A 38 1.98 -10.22 0.45
C PHE A 38 1.78 -9.39 1.72
N ILE A 39 2.87 -8.96 2.35
CA ILE A 39 2.82 -8.17 3.59
C ILE A 39 2.08 -6.86 3.34
N ILE A 40 2.39 -6.15 2.25
CA ILE A 40 1.75 -4.88 1.90
C ILE A 40 0.26 -5.09 1.63
N SER A 41 -0.12 -6.13 0.89
CA SER A 41 -1.52 -6.45 0.62
C SER A 41 -2.33 -6.78 1.88
N ILE A 42 -1.69 -7.38 2.90
CA ILE A 42 -2.34 -7.64 4.20
C ILE A 42 -2.39 -6.37 5.04
N ILE A 43 -1.35 -5.55 5.05
CA ILE A 43 -1.28 -4.30 5.82
C ILE A 43 -2.24 -3.23 5.26
N GLY A 44 -2.48 -3.23 3.94
CA GLY A 44 -3.34 -2.26 3.26
C GLY A 44 -4.72 -2.10 3.91
N PRO A 45 -5.51 -3.19 4.08
CA PRO A 45 -6.79 -3.14 4.78
C PRO A 45 -6.69 -2.63 6.22
N PHE A 46 -5.66 -3.01 6.98
CA PHE A 46 -5.48 -2.51 8.35
C PHE A 46 -5.26 -0.99 8.38
N LEU A 47 -4.39 -0.48 7.49
CA LEU A 47 -4.17 0.97 7.37
C LEU A 47 -5.44 1.70 6.91
N ALA A 48 -6.18 1.11 5.97
CA ALA A 48 -7.45 1.64 5.48
C ALA A 48 -8.47 1.83 6.62
N PHE A 49 -8.62 0.83 7.49
CA PHE A 49 -9.51 0.89 8.64
C PHE A 49 -9.08 1.97 9.65
N LEU A 50 -7.78 2.07 9.94
CA LEU A 50 -7.26 3.08 10.87
C LEU A 50 -7.49 4.50 10.35
N VAL A 51 -7.11 4.75 9.10
CA VAL A 51 -7.23 6.08 8.48
C VAL A 51 -8.69 6.44 8.23
N GLY A 52 -9.48 5.50 7.69
CA GLY A 52 -10.92 5.69 7.48
C GLY A 52 -11.64 5.96 8.79
N GLY A 53 -11.32 5.23 9.86
CA GLY A 53 -11.88 5.46 11.19
C GLY A 53 -11.55 6.85 11.74
N MET A 54 -10.33 7.34 11.53
CA MET A 54 -9.95 8.72 11.88
C MET A 54 -10.77 9.75 11.10
N PHE A 55 -10.96 9.55 9.80
CA PHE A 55 -11.76 10.45 8.97
C PHE A 55 -13.25 10.44 9.31
N VAL A 56 -13.82 9.26 9.57
CA VAL A 56 -15.22 9.12 10.02
C VAL A 56 -15.41 9.89 11.33
N LYS A 57 -14.51 9.68 12.30
CA LYS A 57 -14.56 10.39 13.59
C LYS A 57 -14.44 11.91 13.42
N MET A 58 -13.54 12.37 12.56
CA MET A 58 -13.36 13.79 12.27
C MET A 58 -14.61 14.41 11.64
N SER A 59 -15.25 13.68 10.72
CA SER A 59 -16.50 14.11 10.08
C SER A 59 -17.66 14.14 11.06
N HIS A 60 -17.81 13.14 11.95
CA HIS A 60 -18.82 13.15 13.01
C HIS A 60 -18.65 14.33 13.97
N ASN A 61 -17.41 14.64 14.36
CA ASN A 61 -17.13 15.80 15.20
C ASN A 61 -17.47 17.14 14.53
N ALA A 62 -17.48 17.18 13.19
CA ALA A 62 -17.88 18.34 12.39
C ALA A 62 -19.38 18.36 12.05
N GLY A 63 -20.19 17.42 12.60
CA GLY A 63 -21.63 17.32 12.36
C GLY A 63 -22.03 16.60 11.06
N GLY A 64 -21.08 15.93 10.39
CA GLY A 64 -21.33 15.15 9.18
C GLY A 64 -21.70 13.68 9.44
N THR A 65 -22.07 12.94 8.38
CA THR A 65 -22.46 11.53 8.45
C THR A 65 -21.28 10.55 8.54
N GLY A 66 -20.07 10.99 8.20
CA GLY A 66 -18.86 10.16 8.18
C GLY A 66 -18.66 9.34 6.90
N GLU A 67 -19.63 9.32 5.99
CA GLU A 67 -19.59 8.50 4.76
C GLU A 67 -18.37 8.81 3.88
N GLY A 68 -18.05 10.09 3.69
CA GLY A 68 -16.87 10.51 2.93
C GLY A 68 -15.56 10.01 3.54
N GLY A 69 -15.48 9.94 4.87
CA GLY A 69 -14.31 9.41 5.57
C GLY A 69 -14.14 7.90 5.40
N ALA A 70 -15.25 7.16 5.40
CA ALA A 70 -15.26 5.72 5.14
C ALA A 70 -14.85 5.42 3.69
N LEU A 71 -15.40 6.16 2.72
CA LEU A 71 -15.05 6.04 1.30
C LEU A 71 -13.57 6.38 1.06
N ALA A 72 -13.07 7.47 1.66
CA ALA A 72 -11.65 7.84 1.60
C ALA A 72 -10.76 6.74 2.16
N GLY A 73 -11.11 6.18 3.34
CA GLY A 73 -10.37 5.07 3.93
C GLY A 73 -10.31 3.84 3.03
N ALA A 74 -11.45 3.42 2.47
CA ALA A 74 -11.52 2.30 1.54
C ALA A 74 -10.68 2.53 0.28
N PHE A 75 -10.73 3.74 -0.29
CA PHE A 75 -9.95 4.12 -1.46
C PHE A 75 -8.43 4.07 -1.19
N ILE A 76 -7.98 4.61 -0.06
CA ILE A 76 -6.58 4.53 0.39
C ILE A 76 -6.15 3.05 0.50
N GLY A 77 -6.99 2.21 1.12
CA GLY A 77 -6.75 0.79 1.26
C GLY A 77 -6.55 0.08 -0.07
N LEU A 78 -7.45 0.31 -1.04
CA LEU A 78 -7.38 -0.29 -2.36
C LEU A 78 -6.09 0.09 -3.10
N ILE A 79 -5.64 1.34 -3.00
CA ILE A 79 -4.39 1.78 -3.61
C ILE A 79 -3.19 1.06 -2.99
N ILE A 80 -3.16 0.93 -1.66
CA ILE A 80 -2.07 0.22 -0.97
C ILE A 80 -2.06 -1.26 -1.33
N VAL A 81 -3.24 -1.90 -1.38
CA VAL A 81 -3.36 -3.31 -1.81
C VAL A 81 -2.92 -3.48 -3.26
N GLY A 82 -3.36 -2.59 -4.16
CA GLY A 82 -2.92 -2.58 -5.56
C GLY A 82 -1.40 -2.49 -5.68
N ASN A 83 -0.76 -1.65 -4.85
CA ASN A 83 0.68 -1.56 -4.77
C ASN A 83 1.32 -2.87 -4.29
N GLY A 84 0.77 -3.53 -3.27
CA GLY A 84 1.23 -4.86 -2.83
C GLY A 84 1.16 -5.92 -3.94
N ILE A 85 0.08 -5.93 -4.71
CA ILE A 85 -0.09 -6.80 -5.89
C ILE A 85 0.99 -6.52 -6.95
N LEU A 86 1.31 -5.25 -7.22
CA LEU A 86 2.39 -4.89 -8.14
C LEU A 86 3.74 -5.46 -7.68
N TYR A 87 4.09 -5.31 -6.41
CA TYR A 87 5.32 -5.88 -5.85
C TYR A 87 5.35 -7.41 -5.96
N PHE A 88 4.22 -8.07 -5.75
CA PHE A 88 4.11 -9.52 -5.93
C PHE A 88 4.43 -9.93 -7.37
N PHE A 89 3.85 -9.27 -8.37
CA PHE A 89 4.13 -9.55 -9.79
C PHE A 89 5.57 -9.22 -10.20
N ILE A 90 6.12 -8.10 -9.72
CA ILE A 90 7.54 -7.76 -9.93
C ILE A 90 8.44 -8.87 -9.37
N GLY A 91 8.14 -9.34 -8.17
CA GLY A 91 8.86 -10.46 -7.55
C GLY A 91 8.76 -11.74 -8.38
N LEU A 92 7.58 -12.11 -8.87
CA LEU A 92 7.42 -13.27 -9.75
C LEU A 92 8.24 -13.15 -11.03
N ALA A 93 8.20 -11.99 -11.70
CA ALA A 93 8.95 -11.74 -12.92
C ALA A 93 10.46 -11.89 -12.71
N LEU A 94 10.99 -11.37 -11.60
CA LEU A 94 12.41 -11.52 -11.24
C LEU A 94 12.78 -12.98 -10.99
N LYS A 95 11.92 -13.73 -10.29
CA LYS A 95 12.15 -15.16 -10.02
C LYS A 95 12.18 -15.96 -11.33
N VAL A 96 11.21 -15.77 -12.22
CA VAL A 96 11.16 -16.43 -13.54
C VAL A 96 12.40 -16.08 -14.37
N SER A 97 12.76 -14.80 -14.45
CA SER A 97 13.95 -14.34 -15.19
C SER A 97 15.24 -15.00 -14.69
N SER A 98 15.39 -15.11 -13.37
CA SER A 98 16.54 -15.78 -12.76
C SER A 98 16.60 -17.28 -13.09
N PHE A 99 15.46 -17.95 -13.17
CA PHE A 99 15.37 -19.38 -13.50
C PHE A 99 15.74 -19.64 -14.97
N ILE A 100 15.29 -18.77 -15.89
CA ILE A 100 15.63 -18.88 -17.32
C ILE A 100 17.13 -18.66 -17.53
N LYS A 101 17.73 -17.65 -16.87
CA LYS A 101 19.17 -17.41 -16.95
C LYS A 101 20.00 -18.58 -16.44
N LYS A 102 19.58 -19.21 -15.34
CA LYS A 102 20.25 -20.41 -14.78
C LYS A 102 20.20 -21.64 -15.69
N ARG A 103 19.26 -21.74 -16.63
CA ARG A 103 19.20 -22.85 -17.60
C ARG A 103 20.01 -22.62 -18.86
N LYS A 104 20.46 -21.39 -19.12
CA LYS A 104 21.29 -21.03 -20.28
C LYS A 104 22.79 -21.11 -20.00
N VAL A 105 23.18 -21.33 -18.75
CA VAL A 105 24.56 -21.62 -18.29
C VAL A 105 24.64 -23.11 -18.01
#